data_AF-A0A7W6KLN9-F1
#
_entry.id   AF-A0A7W6KLN9-F1
#
_cell.length_a   1.000
_cell.length_b   1.000
_cell.length_c   1.000
_cell.angle_alpha   90.00
_cell.angle_beta   90.00
_cell.angle_gamma   90.00
#
_symmetry.space_group_name_H-M   'P 1'
#
loop_
_entity.id
_entity.type
_entity.pdbx_description
1 polymer ?
#
loop_
_entity_poly.entity_id
_entity_poly.type
_entity_poly.pdbx_seq_one_letter_code
_entity_poly.pdbx_strand_id
1 'polypeptide(L)' 'MRSYAIREGETRPMLLIAPGWIQTELGGAEARYTLEESAPKLVDLVLAQEGRPGLRYQDRDGRTVAW' A
#
# COMPACT_ATOMS: atom_id res chain seq x y z
N MET A 1 -5.35 12.53 0.54
CA MET A 1 -4.71 11.99 -0.69
C MET A 1 -5.66 11.94 -1.89
N ARG A 2 -6.91 11.51 -1.74
CA ARG A 2 -7.90 11.51 -2.83
C ARG A 2 -8.12 12.87 -3.51
N SER A 3 -8.32 13.93 -2.72
CA SER A 3 -8.44 15.30 -3.27
C SER A 3 -7.17 15.82 -3.95
N TYR A 4 -6.00 15.38 -3.50
CA TYR A 4 -4.73 15.72 -4.12
C TYR A 4 -4.58 15.04 -5.49
N ALA A 5 -4.87 13.74 -5.59
CA ALA A 5 -4.77 12.99 -6.86
C ALA A 5 -5.66 13.59 -7.96
N ILE A 6 -6.90 13.97 -7.60
CA ILE A 6 -7.83 14.64 -8.52
C ILE A 6 -7.25 15.98 -9.02
N ARG A 7 -6.67 16.78 -8.12
CA ARG A 7 -6.07 18.09 -8.47
C ARG A 7 -4.80 17.96 -9.31
N GLU A 8 -4.06 16.87 -9.12
CA GLU A 8 -2.83 16.58 -9.87
C GLU A 8 -3.12 16.01 -11.27
N GLY A 9 -4.38 15.65 -11.56
CA GLY A 9 -4.81 15.14 -12.86
C GLY A 9 -4.56 13.65 -13.06
N GLU A 10 -4.23 12.92 -11.99
CA GLU A 10 -4.01 11.47 -12.00
C GLU A 10 -2.94 11.02 -13.01
N THR A 11 -1.97 11.87 -13.32
CA THR A 11 -1.04 11.68 -14.44
C THR A 11 0.07 10.65 -14.17
N ARG A 12 0.29 10.32 -12.90
CA ARG A 12 1.30 9.36 -12.45
C ARG A 12 0.72 8.33 -11.48
N PRO A 13 1.41 7.19 -11.28
CA PRO A 13 1.00 6.21 -10.28
C PRO A 13 1.01 6.81 -8.87
N MET A 14 -0.06 6.57 -8.13
CA MET A 14 -0.15 6.92 -6.72
C MET A 14 -0.74 5.75 -5.93
N LEU A 15 -0.10 5.40 -4.81
CA LEU A 15 -0.48 4.24 -4.01
C LEU A 15 -0.57 4.60 -2.53
N LEU A 16 -1.68 4.24 -1.91
CA LEU A 16 -1.83 4.13 -0.46
C LEU A 16 -1.83 2.66 -0.11
N ILE A 17 -1.13 2.31 0.95
CA ILE A 17 -0.92 0.93 1.37
C ILE A 17 -1.48 0.77 2.78
N ALA A 18 -2.36 -0.21 2.96
CA ALA A 18 -2.69 -0.77 4.27
C ALA A 18 -1.79 -2.01 4.48
N PRO A 19 -0.63 -1.88 5.14
CA PRO A 19 0.37 -2.95 5.19
C PRO A 19 -0.05 -4.12 6.10
N GLY A 20 -1.16 -3.96 6.83
CA GLY A 20 -1.58 -4.89 7.87
C GLY A 20 -0.89 -4.62 9.21
N TRP A 21 -1.16 -5.49 10.19
CA TRP A 21 -0.56 -5.41 11.51
C TRP A 21 0.74 -6.22 11.53
N ILE A 22 1.88 -5.52 11.43
CA ILE A 22 3.22 -6.11 11.26
C ILE A 22 4.03 -6.00 12.55
N GLN A 23 4.76 -7.06 12.91
CA GLN A 23 5.68 -7.15 14.04
C GLN A 23 6.85 -6.18 13.88
N THR A 24 6.62 -4.96 14.33
CA THR A 24 7.56 -3.83 14.35
C THR A 24 7.47 -3.18 15.72
N GLU A 25 8.32 -2.20 16.02
CA GLU A 25 8.18 -1.44 17.28
C GLU A 25 6.79 -0.79 17.42
N LEU A 26 6.21 -0.31 16.31
CA LEU A 26 4.86 0.28 16.29
C LEU A 26 3.76 -0.79 16.40
N GLY A 27 3.95 -1.96 15.80
CA GLY A 27 2.95 -3.03 15.79
C GLY A 27 2.97 -3.91 17.04
N GLY A 28 4.10 -4.00 17.73
CA GLY A 28 4.30 -4.91 18.86
C GLY A 28 4.52 -6.37 18.44
N ALA A 29 4.96 -7.18 19.40
CA ALA A 29 5.31 -8.59 19.17
C ALA A 29 4.10 -9.48 18.82
N GLU A 30 2.90 -9.09 19.25
CA GLU A 30 1.64 -9.83 19.01
C GLU A 30 1.03 -9.54 17.63
N ALA A 31 1.68 -8.70 16.82
CA ALA A 31 1.19 -8.39 15.49
C ALA A 31 1.12 -9.64 14.61
N ARG A 32 0.10 -9.70 13.76
CA ARG A 32 -0.25 -10.92 13.01
C ARG A 32 0.81 -11.35 11.99
N TYR A 33 1.51 -10.39 11.38
CA TYR A 33 2.45 -10.67 10.29
C TYR A 33 3.87 -10.31 10.69
N THR A 34 4.85 -11.08 10.23
CA THR A 34 6.26 -10.67 10.39
C THR A 34 6.68 -9.67 9.32
N LEU A 35 7.84 -9.05 9.51
CA LEU A 35 8.42 -8.16 8.50
C LEU A 35 8.81 -8.95 7.25
N GLU A 36 9.39 -10.14 7.41
CA GLU A 36 9.84 -11.03 6.33
C GLU A 36 8.68 -11.49 5.45
N GLU A 37 7.51 -11.74 6.04
CA GLU A 37 6.29 -12.08 5.30
C GLU A 37 5.71 -10.88 4.53
N SER A 38 5.94 -9.66 5.04
CA SER A 38 5.27 -8.45 4.56
C SER A 38 6.09 -7.71 3.53
N ALA A 39 7.40 -7.57 3.73
CA ALA A 39 8.26 -6.76 2.89
C ALA A 39 8.22 -7.16 1.41
N PRO A 40 8.33 -8.46 1.03
CA PRO A 40 8.25 -8.86 -0.39
C PRO A 40 6.93 -8.47 -1.04
N LYS A 41 5.81 -8.68 -0.34
CA LYS A 41 4.48 -8.32 -0.85
C LYS A 41 4.31 -6.82 -1.08
N LEU A 42 4.86 -6.00 -0.17
CA LEU A 42 4.81 -4.54 -0.31
C LEU A 42 5.68 -4.05 -1.48
N VAL A 43 6.83 -4.69 -1.72
CA VAL A 43 7.66 -4.42 -2.90
C VAL A 43 6.91 -4.76 -4.18
N ASP A 44 6.31 -5.95 -4.26
CA ASP A 44 5.50 -6.38 -5.40
C ASP A 44 4.34 -5.40 -5.65
N LEU A 45 3.69 -4.93 -4.59
CA LEU A 45 2.62 -3.94 -4.66
C LEU A 45 3.09 -2.63 -5.28
N VAL A 46 4.29 -2.16 -4.95
CA VAL A 46 4.87 -0.92 -5.52
C VAL A 46 5.24 -1.14 -6.99
N LEU A 47 5.93 -2.24 -7.31
CA LEU A 47 6.33 -2.58 -8.68
C LEU A 47 5.11 -2.76 -9.60
N ALA A 48 4.02 -3.33 -9.09
CA ALA A 48 2.78 -3.52 -9.84
C ALA A 48 2.08 -2.21 -10.26
N GLN A 49 2.58 -1.04 -9.83
CA GLN A 49 2.05 0.27 -10.20
C GLN A 49 2.80 0.92 -11.37
N GLU A 50 3.92 0.34 -11.82
CA GLU A 50 4.68 0.88 -12.95
C GLU A 50 3.78 1.04 -14.19
N GLY A 51 3.84 2.23 -14.81
CA GLY A 51 3.03 2.55 -15.98
C GLY A 51 1.52 2.68 -15.74
N ARG A 52 1.05 2.62 -14.49
CA ARG A 52 -0.39 2.67 -14.15
C ARG A 52 -0.75 3.98 -13.44
N PRO A 53 -1.13 5.04 -14.17
CA PRO A 53 -1.56 6.29 -13.58
C PRO A 53 -2.76 6.14 -12.64
N GLY A 54 -3.00 7.16 -11.82
CA GLY A 54 -4.12 7.23 -10.88
C GLY A 54 -3.85 6.67 -9.49
N LEU A 55 -4.77 7.00 -8.57
CA LEU A 55 -4.68 6.67 -7.15
C LEU A 55 -5.34 5.31 -6.85
N ARG A 56 -4.61 4.45 -6.14
CA ARG A 56 -5.13 3.18 -5.60
C ARG A 56 -4.89 3.12 -4.09
N TYR A 57 -5.86 2.57 -3.36
CA TYR A 57 -5.71 2.22 -1.95
C TYR A 57 -5.85 0.72 -1.82
N GLN A 58 -4.76 0.05 -1.45
CA GLN A 58 -4.66 -1.40 -1.46
C GLN A 58 -4.08 -1.94 -0.15
N ASP A 59 -4.47 -3.16 0.22
CA ASP A 59 -3.85 -3.90 1.31
C ASP A 59 -2.55 -4.60 0.86
N ARG A 60 -1.86 -5.23 1.81
CA ARG A 60 -0.62 -6.00 1.55
C ARG A 60 -0.78 -7.16 0.56
N ASP A 61 -2.00 -7.60 0.27
CA ASP A 61 -2.29 -8.67 -0.69
C ASP A 61 -2.83 -8.11 -2.03
N GLY A 62 -2.79 -6.78 -2.22
CA GLY A 62 -3.24 -6.11 -3.43
C GLY A 62 -4.75 -5.89 -3.54
N ARG A 63 -5.52 -6.19 -2.48
CA ARG A 63 -6.98 -5.98 -2.49
C ARG A 63 -7.30 -4.52 -2.26
N THR A 64 -8.31 -4.00 -2.94
CA THR A 64 -8.78 -2.63 -2.72
C THR A 64 -9.32 -2.47 -1.31
N VAL A 65 -8.89 -1.40 -0.65
CA VAL A 65 -9.38 -1.00 0.68
C VAL A 65 -10.43 0.12 0.52
N ALA A 66 -11.49 0.06 1.31
CA ALA A 66 -12.49 1.12 1.35
C ALA A 66 -11.89 2.44 1.88
N TRP A 67 -12.37 3.56 1.36
CA TRP A 67 -11.94 4.91 1.74
C TRP A 67 -12.43 5.33 3.12
#